data_AF-R5PQ82-F1
#
_entry.id   AF-R5PQ82-F1
#
_cell.length_a   1.000
_cell.length_b   1.000
_cell.length_c   1.000
_cell.angle_alpha   90.00
_cell.angle_beta   90.00
_cell.angle_gamma   90.00
#
_symmetry.space_group_name_H-M   'P 1'
#
loop_
_entity.id
_entity.type
_entity.pdbx_description
1 polymer ?
#
loop_
_entity_poly.entity_id
_entity_poly.type
_entity_poly.pdbx_seq_one_letter_code
_entity_poly.pdbx_strand_id
1 'polypeptide(L)'
;MYKIQANQSGTRSIEVSDQHLQTIEKYSLLRDLIDSNGIIDEMVLDKLKFNVRSILESEAGKDKDLLDLCLDVIYNNNMKAFGLHKLVLLYIDWKSKNEESENEETVTNE
;
A
#
# COMPACT_ATOMS: atom_id res chain seq x y z
N MET A 1 12.64 0.08 5.27
CA MET A 1 12.56 -0.41 3.87
C MET A 1 12.28 -1.90 3.87
N TYR A 2 11.14 -2.28 3.32
CA TYR A 2 10.60 -3.63 3.27
C TYR A 2 10.71 -4.21 1.85
N LYS A 3 10.62 -5.53 1.74
CA LYS A 3 10.64 -6.24 0.47
C LYS A 3 9.49 -7.22 0.41
N ILE A 4 8.55 -6.99 -0.50
CA ILE A 4 7.42 -7.89 -0.71
C ILE A 4 7.67 -8.82 -1.87
N GLN A 5 7.14 -10.03 -1.77
CA GLN A 5 7.18 -11.04 -2.82
C GLN A 5 6.10 -10.75 -3.86
N ALA A 6 6.45 -10.76 -5.14
CA ALA A 6 5.54 -10.42 -6.22
C ALA A 6 5.00 -11.65 -6.99
N ASN A 7 5.57 -12.84 -6.77
CA ASN A 7 5.13 -14.10 -7.38
C ASN A 7 5.30 -15.28 -6.42
N GLN A 8 4.60 -16.40 -6.63
CA GLN A 8 4.65 -17.57 -5.75
C GLN A 8 6.06 -18.17 -5.59
N SER A 9 6.90 -18.16 -6.63
CA SER A 9 8.25 -18.73 -6.58
C SER A 9 9.28 -17.88 -5.82
N GLY A 10 8.98 -16.61 -5.53
CA GLY A 10 9.88 -15.73 -4.78
C GLY A 10 10.95 -15.06 -5.62
N THR A 11 10.99 -15.33 -6.93
CA THR A 11 12.02 -14.78 -7.83
C THR A 11 11.78 -13.33 -8.23
N ARG A 12 10.57 -12.82 -7.98
CA ARG A 12 10.21 -11.41 -8.21
C ARG A 12 9.83 -10.77 -6.89
N SER A 13 10.29 -9.54 -6.70
CA SER A 13 10.04 -8.76 -5.49
C SER A 13 9.84 -7.29 -5.82
N ILE A 14 9.18 -6.59 -4.92
CA ILE A 14 8.97 -5.14 -4.98
C ILE A 14 9.47 -4.55 -3.67
N GLU A 15 10.19 -3.45 -3.76
CA GLU A 15 10.69 -2.72 -2.60
C GLU A 15 9.66 -1.69 -2.14
N VAL A 16 9.43 -1.64 -0.83
CA VAL A 16 8.40 -0.78 -0.23
C VAL A 16 9.05 -0.01 0.92
N SER A 17 9.04 1.32 0.86
CA SER A 17 9.56 2.16 1.95
C SER A 17 8.46 2.47 2.97
N ASP A 18 8.84 2.96 4.15
CA ASP A 18 7.89 3.47 5.13
C ASP A 18 7.10 4.67 4.56
N GLN A 19 7.75 5.52 3.74
CA GLN A 19 7.09 6.61 3.00
C GLN A 19 5.98 6.08 2.09
N HIS A 20 6.21 4.95 1.39
CA HIS A 20 5.18 4.33 0.55
C HIS A 20 3.96 3.91 1.38
N LEU A 21 4.17 3.35 2.57
CA LEU A 21 3.09 2.92 3.47
C LEU A 21 2.33 4.12 4.06
N GLN A 22 3.04 5.19 4.42
CA GLN A 22 2.43 6.46 4.85
C GLN A 22 1.57 7.08 3.76
N THR A 23 2.03 7.08 2.51
CA THR A 23 1.24 7.58 1.36
C THR A 23 0.00 6.73 1.12
N ILE A 24 0.10 5.40 1.27
CA ILE A 24 -1.05 4.50 1.19
C ILE A 24 -2.11 4.86 2.24
N GLU A 25 -1.70 5.12 3.48
CA GLU A 25 -2.61 5.57 4.55
C GLU A 25 -3.21 6.95 4.23
N LYS A 26 -2.37 7.93 3.89
CA LYS A 26 -2.75 9.33 3.61
C LYS A 26 -3.87 9.43 2.58
N TYR A 27 -3.81 8.62 1.53
CA TYR A 27 -4.82 8.57 0.47
C TYR A 27 -5.86 7.46 0.64
N SER A 28 -5.78 6.68 1.73
CA SER A 28 -6.67 5.55 2.02
C SER A 28 -6.80 4.57 0.84
N LEU A 29 -5.70 4.31 0.12
CA LEU A 29 -5.72 3.63 -1.19
C LEU A 29 -6.25 2.19 -1.14
N LEU A 30 -6.08 1.51 0.00
CA LEU A 30 -6.51 0.13 0.20
C LEU A 30 -7.90 0.01 0.81
N ARG A 31 -8.51 1.13 1.21
CA ARG A 31 -9.86 1.16 1.78
C ARG A 31 -10.88 0.84 0.69
N ASP A 32 -11.85 -0.02 1.00
CA ASP A 32 -12.92 -0.45 0.09
C ASP A 32 -12.42 -1.08 -1.23
N LEU A 33 -11.16 -1.53 -1.24
CA LEU A 33 -10.56 -2.16 -2.40
C LEU A 33 -11.01 -3.62 -2.55
N ILE A 34 -11.16 -4.32 -1.43
CA ILE A 34 -11.51 -5.73 -1.36
C ILE A 34 -13.01 -5.87 -1.11
N ASP A 35 -13.67 -6.78 -1.83
CA ASP A 35 -15.08 -7.09 -1.61
C ASP A 35 -15.28 -7.91 -0.32
N SER A 36 -16.53 -8.22 0.00
CA SER A 36 -16.91 -9.01 1.18
C SER A 36 -16.29 -10.42 1.24
N ASN A 37 -15.75 -10.94 0.12
CA ASN A 37 -15.13 -12.26 0.03
C ASN A 37 -13.63 -12.23 0.39
N GLY A 38 -13.00 -11.06 0.49
CA GLY A 38 -11.61 -10.95 0.92
C GLY A 38 -10.58 -11.34 -0.16
N ILE A 39 -11.01 -11.59 -1.39
CA ILE A 39 -10.14 -12.11 -2.46
C ILE A 39 -9.48 -10.96 -3.21
N ILE A 40 -8.16 -11.07 -3.42
CA ILE A 40 -7.38 -10.15 -4.24
C ILE A 40 -7.03 -10.85 -5.54
N ASP A 41 -7.61 -10.37 -6.64
CA ASP A 41 -7.36 -10.83 -8.00
C ASP A 41 -6.86 -9.67 -8.89
N GLU A 42 -6.69 -9.93 -10.19
CA GLU A 42 -6.21 -8.91 -11.13
C GLU A 42 -7.25 -7.79 -11.34
N MET A 43 -8.56 -8.08 -11.20
CA MET A 43 -9.61 -7.07 -11.31
C MET A 43 -9.55 -6.07 -10.15
N VAL A 44 -9.25 -6.55 -8.94
CA VAL A 44 -9.00 -5.71 -7.77
C VAL A 44 -7.76 -4.83 -7.97
N LEU A 45 -6.69 -5.38 -8.56
CA LEU A 45 -5.50 -4.60 -8.90
C LEU A 45 -5.81 -3.51 -9.94
N ASP A 46 -6.61 -3.81 -10.95
CA ASP A 46 -7.01 -2.82 -11.95
C ASP A 46 -7.89 -1.73 -11.32
N LYS A 47 -8.81 -2.08 -10.41
CA LYS A 47 -9.58 -1.11 -9.62
C LYS A 47 -8.67 -0.16 -8.84
N LEU A 48 -7.64 -0.68 -8.17
CA LEU A 48 -6.64 0.16 -7.49
C LEU A 48 -5.98 1.14 -8.45
N LYS A 49 -5.53 0.66 -9.62
CA LYS A 49 -4.88 1.49 -10.64
C LYS A 49 -5.81 2.57 -11.18
N PHE A 50 -7.10 2.28 -11.36
CA PHE A 50 -8.08 3.27 -11.79
C PHE A 50 -8.34 4.33 -10.71
N ASN A 51 -8.46 3.92 -9.45
CA ASN A 51 -8.61 4.85 -8.33
C ASN A 51 -7.40 5.79 -8.22
N VAL A 52 -6.19 5.22 -8.25
CA VAL A 52 -4.94 5.99 -8.23
C VAL A 52 -4.86 6.94 -9.42
N ARG A 53 -5.20 6.49 -10.63
CA ARG A 53 -5.23 7.35 -11.81
C ARG A 53 -6.19 8.53 -11.64
N SER A 54 -7.39 8.29 -11.09
CA SER A 54 -8.34 9.36 -10.80
C SER A 54 -7.79 10.37 -9.80
N ILE A 55 -7.04 9.93 -8.79
CA ILE A 55 -6.35 10.83 -7.84
C ILE A 55 -5.26 11.63 -8.55
N LEU A 56 -4.47 11.00 -9.44
CA LEU A 56 -3.39 11.65 -10.18
C LEU A 56 -3.91 12.72 -11.16
N GLU A 57 -5.14 12.60 -11.65
CA GLU A 57 -5.78 13.61 -12.50
C GLU A 57 -6.23 14.87 -11.72
N SER A 58 -6.13 14.84 -10.39
CA SER A 58 -6.41 15.98 -9.51
C SER A 58 -5.13 16.73 -9.10
N GLU A 59 -5.27 17.78 -8.29
CA GLU A 59 -4.14 18.50 -7.69
C GLU A 59 -3.21 17.60 -6.86
N ALA A 60 -3.71 16.46 -6.35
CA ALA A 60 -2.91 15.45 -5.67
C ALA A 60 -1.86 14.79 -6.56
N GLY A 61 -2.00 14.83 -7.89
CA GLY A 61 -0.99 14.34 -8.84
C GLY A 61 0.34 15.10 -8.81
N LYS A 62 0.41 16.24 -8.11
CA LYS A 62 1.65 17.00 -7.85
C LYS A 62 2.40 16.51 -6.61
N ASP A 63 1.79 15.65 -5.80
CA ASP A 63 2.41 15.08 -4.62
C ASP A 63 3.52 14.11 -5.04
N LYS A 64 4.76 14.45 -4.70
CA LYS A 64 5.93 13.64 -5.02
C LYS A 64 5.84 12.25 -4.42
N ASP A 65 5.37 12.12 -3.17
CA ASP A 65 5.32 10.83 -2.48
C ASP A 65 4.29 9.89 -3.12
N LEU A 66 3.20 10.46 -3.67
CA LEU A 66 2.22 9.70 -4.45
C LEU A 66 2.82 9.22 -5.77
N LEU A 67 3.56 10.07 -6.47
CA LEU A 67 4.23 9.69 -7.72
C LEU A 67 5.30 8.61 -7.50
N ASP A 68 6.11 8.74 -6.46
CA ASP A 68 7.14 7.76 -6.10
C ASP A 68 6.49 6.40 -5.76
N LEU A 69 5.43 6.38 -4.93
CA LEU A 69 4.64 5.18 -4.67
C LEU A 69 4.07 4.54 -5.97
N CYS A 70 3.58 5.37 -6.89
CA CYS A 70 3.01 4.90 -8.14
C CYS A 70 4.06 4.20 -9.01
N LEU A 71 5.24 4.80 -9.15
CA LEU A 71 6.32 4.27 -9.99
C LEU A 71 6.94 3.01 -9.39
N ASP A 72 7.24 3.05 -8.09
CA ASP A 72 8.02 2.00 -7.45
C ASP A 72 7.18 0.76 -7.13
N VAL A 73 5.89 0.96 -6.80
CA VAL A 73 5.02 -0.09 -6.25
C VAL A 73 3.81 -0.36 -7.15
N ILE A 74 2.93 0.61 -7.36
CA ILE A 74 1.59 0.37 -7.96
C ILE A 74 1.67 -0.02 -9.43
N TYR A 75 2.49 0.69 -10.21
CA TYR A 75 2.69 0.44 -11.65
C TYR A 75 3.96 -0.36 -11.94
N ASN A 76 4.59 -0.94 -10.90
CA ASN A 76 5.73 -1.81 -11.08
C ASN A 76 5.39 -2.99 -12.00
N ASN A 77 6.27 -3.33 -12.95
CA ASN A 77 6.07 -4.43 -13.90
C ASN A 77 5.86 -5.81 -13.22
N ASN A 78 6.35 -5.97 -11.99
CA ASN A 78 6.17 -7.19 -11.21
C ASN A 78 4.87 -7.19 -10.41
N MET A 79 4.17 -6.06 -10.29
CA MET A 79 2.93 -5.95 -9.52
C MET A 79 1.82 -6.75 -10.20
N LYS A 80 1.23 -7.67 -9.42
CA LYS A 80 0.14 -8.58 -9.77
C LYS A 80 -0.75 -8.77 -8.55
N ALA A 81 -1.87 -9.47 -8.69
CA ALA A 81 -2.76 -9.81 -7.58
C ALA A 81 -2.01 -10.36 -6.35
N PHE A 82 -1.05 -11.26 -6.59
CA PHE A 82 -0.21 -11.81 -5.52
C PHE A 82 0.64 -10.73 -4.80
N GLY A 83 1.27 -9.84 -5.57
CA GLY A 83 2.05 -8.74 -5.01
C GLY A 83 1.19 -7.75 -4.23
N LEU A 84 0.00 -7.43 -4.75
CA LEU A 84 -0.98 -6.58 -4.06
C LEU A 84 -1.42 -7.22 -2.73
N HIS A 85 -1.68 -8.52 -2.72
CA HIS A 85 -1.99 -9.23 -1.48
C HIS A 85 -0.85 -9.13 -0.45
N LYS A 86 0.41 -9.29 -0.88
CA LYS A 86 1.56 -9.09 0.02
C LYS A 86 1.72 -7.65 0.49
N LEU A 87 1.42 -6.67 -0.36
CA LEU A 87 1.41 -5.26 0.02
C LEU A 87 0.35 -4.96 1.08
N VAL A 88 -0.87 -5.48 0.93
CA VAL A 88 -1.94 -5.32 1.91
C VAL A 88 -1.54 -5.90 3.27
N LEU A 89 -0.98 -7.12 3.28
CA LEU A 89 -0.50 -7.75 4.52
C LEU A 89 0.60 -6.93 5.20
N LEU A 90 1.57 -6.42 4.42
CA LEU A 90 2.63 -5.56 4.94
C LEU A 90 2.06 -4.27 5.55
N TYR A 91 1.10 -3.64 4.87
CA TYR A 91 0.47 -2.42 5.36
C TYR A 91 -0.31 -2.64 6.66
N ILE A 92 -1.04 -3.75 6.80
CA ILE A 92 -1.76 -4.10 8.05
C ILE A 92 -0.78 -4.28 9.21
N ASP A 93 0.32 -5.01 8.99
CA ASP A 93 1.37 -5.22 10.00
C ASP A 93 2.03 -3.90 10.40
N TRP A 94 2.35 -3.05 9.42
CA TRP A 94 2.91 -1.71 9.66
C TRP A 94 1.95 -0.80 10.44
N LYS A 95 0.67 -0.79 10.06
CA LYS A 95 -0.35 0.03 10.71
C LYS A 95 -0.57 -0.40 12.17
N SER A 96 -0.63 -1.71 12.41
CA SER A 96 -0.79 -2.25 13.77
C SER A 96 0.37 -1.83 14.69
N LYS A 97 1.61 -1.87 14.18
CA LYS A 97 2.79 -1.44 14.94
C LYS A 97 2.80 0.06 15.26
N ASN A 98 2.28 0.89 14.35
CA ASN A 98 2.20 2.33 14.56
C ASN A 98 1.06 2.71 15.51
N GLU A 99 -0.07 2.00 15.47
CA GLU A 99 -1.17 2.18 16.42
C GLU A 99 -0.79 1.73 17.85
N GLU A 100 0.04 0.68 17.98
CA GLU A 100 0.59 0.26 19.27
C GLU A 100 1.56 1.30 19.87
N SER A 101 2.31 2.02 19.04
CA SER A 101 3.27 3.03 19.51
C SER A 101 2.61 4.37 19.90
N GLU A 102 1.44 4.71 19.34
CA GLU A 102 0.66 5.87 19.78
C GLU A 102 -0.02 5.68 21.15
N ASN A 103 -0.25 4.43 21.58
CA ASN A 103 -0.87 4.13 22.88
C ASN A 103 0.11 4.11 24.06
N GLU A 104 1.44 4.06 23.83
CA GLU A 104 2.43 4.04 24.92
C GLU A 104 2.86 5.45 25.40
N GLU A 105 2.57 6.53 24.65
CA GLU A 105 2.96 7.90 25.03
C GLU A 105 1.98 8.61 25.98
N THR A 106 0.86 7.99 26.37
CA THR A 106 -0.13 8.62 27.28
C THR A 106 -0.01 8.22 28.76
N VAL A 107 0.96 7.38 29.14
CA VAL A 107 1.14 6.92 30.54
C VAL A 107 2.51 7.30 31.08
N THR A 108 2.85 8.59 31.10
CA THR A 108 3.86 9.13 32.03
C THR A 108 3.72 10.65 32.09
N ASN A 109 2.73 11.12 32.86
CA ASN A 109 2.70 12.44 33.50
C ASN A 109 1.46 12.52 34.41
N GLU A 110 1.48 11.75 35.52
CA GLU A 110 0.73 12.07 36.75
C GLU A 110 1.63 11.80 37.96
#